data_AF-A0A932XI89-F1
#
_entry.id   AF-A0A932XI89-F1
#
_cell.length_a   1.000
_cell.length_b   1.000
_cell.length_c   1.000
_cell.angle_alpha   90.00
_cell.angle_beta   90.00
_cell.angle_gamma   90.00
#
_symmetry.space_group_name_H-M   'P 1'
#
loop_
_entity.id
_entity.type
_entity.pdbx_description
1 polymer ?
#
loop_
_entity_poly.entity_id
_entity_poly.type
_entity_poly.pdbx_seq_one_letter_code
_entity_poly.pdbx_strand_id
1 'polypeptide(L)'
;MGWMDKISKGITDAAGDAERFARIQKMKNVDMATLRTKRSEALQAIGERAYDMQKSGLLNEPQLVALIEQVRSVEAEMTAKENEIKEMEQQQRTSIG
;
A
#
# COMPACT_ATOMS: atom_id res chain seq x y z
N MET A 1 44.15 -0.61 0.67
CA MET A 1 42.94 0.07 1.17
C MET A 1 43.04 0.16 2.69
N GLY A 2 42.99 1.38 3.24
CA GLY A 2 43.20 1.64 4.67
C GLY A 2 41.95 1.33 5.51
N TRP A 3 42.16 1.05 6.80
CA TRP A 3 41.11 0.73 7.78
C TRP A 3 40.00 1.81 7.88
N MET A 4 40.35 3.09 7.70
CA MET A 4 39.40 4.21 7.63
C MET A 4 38.43 4.10 6.44
N ASP A 5 38.89 3.56 5.31
CA ASP A 5 38.09 3.39 4.09
C ASP A 5 37.09 2.22 4.22
N LYS A 6 37.35 1.26 5.11
CA LYS A 6 36.39 0.21 5.47
C LYS A 6 35.31 0.74 6.42
N ILE A 7 35.67 1.64 7.34
CA ILE A 7 34.74 2.24 8.30
C ILE A 7 33.77 3.19 7.57
N SER A 8 34.26 4.06 6.67
CA SER A 8 33.40 4.98 5.92
C SER A 8 32.40 4.24 5.03
N LYS A 9 32.81 3.14 4.39
CA LYS A 9 31.92 2.28 3.59
C LYS A 9 30.85 1.63 4.46
N GLY A 10 31.23 1.02 5.59
CA GLY A 10 30.27 0.39 6.50
C GLY A 10 29.22 1.35 7.07
N ILE A 11 29.59 2.61 7.36
CA ILE A 11 28.63 3.64 7.79
C ILE A 11 27.68 4.04 6.65
N THR A 12 28.20 4.14 5.43
CA THR A 12 27.40 4.51 4.24
C THR A 12 26.39 3.42 3.89
N ASP A 13 26.81 2.16 3.94
CA ASP A 13 25.93 1.01 3.68
C ASP A 13 24.81 0.90 4.74
N ALA A 14 25.15 1.08 6.02
CA ALA A 14 24.18 1.07 7.11
C ALA A 14 23.13 2.20 6.99
N ALA A 15 23.54 3.40 6.54
CA ALA A 15 22.62 4.51 6.31
C ALA A 15 21.65 4.23 5.14
N GLY A 16 22.16 3.65 4.04
CA GLY A 16 21.33 3.25 2.90
C GLY A 16 20.31 2.16 3.26
N ASP A 17 20.71 1.20 4.09
CA ASP A 17 19.80 0.15 4.58
C ASP A 17 18.72 0.73 5.51
N ALA A 18 19.08 1.64 6.41
CA ALA A 18 18.12 2.29 7.30
C ALA A 18 17.06 3.10 6.55
N GLU A 19 17.46 3.84 5.50
CA GLU A 19 16.53 4.62 4.66
C GLU A 19 15.55 3.71 3.89
N ARG A 20 16.04 2.59 3.35
CA ARG A 20 15.22 1.58 2.67
C ARG A 20 14.24 0.91 3.64
N PHE A 21 14.69 0.54 4.84
CA PHE A 21 13.81 0.01 5.89
C PHE A 21 12.73 1.01 6.29
N ALA A 22 13.08 2.28 6.49
CA ALA A 22 12.12 3.32 6.82
C ALA A 22 11.07 3.48 5.71
N ARG A 23 11.48 3.41 4.44
CA ARG A 23 10.57 3.45 3.28
C ARG A 23 9.61 2.26 3.25
N ILE A 24 10.10 1.04 3.46
CA ILE A 24 9.25 -0.16 3.55
C ILE A 24 8.23 -0.04 4.69
N GLN A 25 8.68 0.41 5.87
CA GLN A 25 7.80 0.60 7.02
C GLN A 25 6.73 1.67 6.78
N LYS A 26 7.11 2.79 6.15
CA LYS A 26 6.14 3.83 5.74
C LYS A 26 5.08 3.26 4.82
N MET A 27 5.47 2.51 3.79
CA MET A 27 4.53 1.91 2.84
C MET A 27 3.61 0.87 3.52
N LYS A 28 4.17 0.01 4.38
CA LYS A 28 3.40 -1.03 5.08
C LYS A 28 2.42 -0.48 6.11
N ASN A 29 2.82 0.55 6.86
CA ASN A 29 2.08 0.96 8.06
C ASN A 29 1.25 2.21 7.82
N VAL A 30 1.69 3.12 6.94
CA VAL A 30 0.97 4.37 6.67
C VAL A 30 0.15 4.21 5.40
N ASP A 31 0.81 4.02 4.26
CA ASP A 31 0.13 4.01 2.97
C ASP A 31 -0.91 2.88 2.88
N MET A 32 -0.55 1.66 3.27
CA MET A 32 -1.49 0.54 3.29
C MET A 32 -2.60 0.69 4.33
N ALA A 33 -2.34 1.34 5.47
CA ALA A 33 -3.40 1.62 6.43
C ALA A 33 -4.41 2.62 5.85
N THR A 34 -3.94 3.69 5.20
CA THR A 34 -4.80 4.65 4.51
C THR A 34 -5.63 3.99 3.41
N LEU A 35 -5.04 3.11 2.59
CA LEU A 35 -5.76 2.39 1.55
C LEU A 35 -6.81 1.44 2.12
N ARG A 36 -6.51 0.73 3.22
CA ARG A 36 -7.49 -0.11 3.93
C ARG A 36 -8.66 0.72 4.45
N THR A 37 -8.40 1.89 5.03
CA THR A 37 -9.47 2.79 5.48
C THR A 37 -10.35 3.23 4.31
N LYS A 38 -9.75 3.70 3.20
CA LYS A 38 -10.50 4.09 1.99
C LYS A 38 -11.35 2.96 1.44
N ARG A 39 -10.82 1.73 1.42
CA ARG A 39 -11.57 0.53 0.99
C ARG A 39 -12.76 0.26 1.90
N SER A 40 -12.56 0.31 3.22
CA SER A 40 -13.63 0.11 4.20
C SER A 40 -14.73 1.15 4.07
N GLU A 41 -14.38 2.43 3.91
CA GLU A 41 -15.34 3.52 3.71
C GLU A 41 -16.15 3.33 2.42
N ALA A 42 -15.50 2.99 1.31
CA ALA A 42 -16.19 2.74 0.04
C ALA A 42 -17.12 1.51 0.13
N LEU A 43 -16.71 0.44 0.80
CA LEU A 43 -17.55 -0.74 1.03
C LEU A 43 -18.76 -0.43 1.92
N GLN A 44 -18.58 0.40 2.95
CA GLN A 44 -19.69 0.84 3.79
C GLN A 44 -20.70 1.66 2.96
N ALA A 45 -20.21 2.61 2.16
CA ALA A 45 -21.06 3.42 1.27
C ALA A 45 -21.82 2.55 0.26
N ILE A 46 -21.20 1.49 -0.28
CA ILE A 46 -21.86 0.49 -1.13
C ILE A 46 -23.02 -0.19 -0.38
N GLY A 47 -22.78 -0.61 0.87
CA GLY A 47 -23.79 -1.26 1.69
C GLY A 47 -24.99 -0.36 1.99
N GLU A 48 -24.73 0.89 2.39
CA GLU A 48 -25.75 1.90 2.62
C GLU A 48 -26.59 2.16 1.36
N ARG A 49 -25.94 2.31 0.21
CA ARG A 49 -26.62 2.53 -1.08
C ARG A 49 -27.42 1.33 -1.54
N ALA A 50 -26.88 0.12 -1.40
CA ALA A 50 -27.61 -1.10 -1.74
C ALA A 50 -28.88 -1.25 -0.88
N TYR A 51 -28.81 -0.88 0.40
CA TYR A 51 -29.96 -0.87 1.30
C TYR A 51 -31.02 0.16 0.87
N ASP A 52 -30.59 1.39 0.53
CA ASP A 52 -31.49 2.44 0.05
C ASP A 52 -32.15 2.09 -1.29
N MET A 53 -31.42 1.46 -2.21
CA MET A 53 -31.95 0.93 -3.47
C MET A 53 -33.02 -0.13 -3.21
N GLN A 54 -32.75 -1.07 -2.31
CA GLN A 54 -33.72 -2.10 -1.92
C GLN A 54 -35.01 -1.48 -1.35
N LYS A 55 -34.87 -0.46 -0.50
CA LYS A 55 -36.01 0.22 0.14
C LYS A 55 -36.83 1.07 -0.83
N SER A 56 -36.17 1.72 -1.79
CA SER A 56 -36.81 2.62 -2.77
C SER A 56 -37.34 1.91 -4.00
N GLY A 57 -36.95 0.65 -4.25
CA GLY A 57 -37.31 -0.11 -5.44
C GLY A 57 -36.57 0.35 -6.71
N LEU A 58 -35.57 1.23 -6.57
CA LEU A 58 -34.70 1.67 -7.66
C LEU A 58 -33.64 0.60 -7.94
N LEU A 59 -33.68 0.05 -9.15
CA LEU A 59 -32.75 -1.01 -9.58
C LEU A 59 -31.46 -0.49 -10.21
N ASN A 60 -31.37 0.82 -10.52
CA ASN A 60 -30.23 1.38 -11.23
C ASN A 60 -29.72 2.65 -10.55
N GLU A 61 -28.52 2.54 -9.96
CA GLU A 61 -27.88 3.62 -9.22
C GLU A 61 -26.45 3.82 -9.77
N PRO A 62 -26.23 4.83 -10.64
CA PRO A 62 -24.90 5.13 -11.19
C PRO A 62 -23.84 5.37 -10.10
N GLN A 63 -24.27 5.85 -8.93
CA GLN A 63 -23.39 6.09 -7.79
C GLN A 63 -22.87 4.78 -7.18
N LEU A 64 -23.65 3.69 -7.21
CA LEU A 64 -23.21 2.38 -6.77
C LEU A 64 -22.10 1.83 -7.68
N VAL A 65 -22.26 2.01 -9.00
CA VAL A 65 -21.24 1.60 -9.98
C VAL A 65 -19.93 2.34 -9.75
N ALA A 66 -19.99 3.66 -9.54
CA ALA A 66 -18.81 4.48 -9.25
C ALA A 66 -18.09 4.03 -7.96
N LEU A 67 -18.85 3.69 -6.91
CA LEU A 67 -18.26 3.17 -5.67
C LEU A 67 -17.59 1.80 -5.86
N ILE A 68 -18.17 0.91 -6.67
CA ILE A 68 -17.56 -0.38 -7.01
C ILE A 68 -16.25 -0.18 -7.78
N GLU A 69 -16.21 0.73 -8.75
CA GLU A 69 -14.99 1.08 -9.48
C GLU A 69 -13.93 1.68 -8.56
N GLN A 70 -14.33 2.52 -7.61
CA GLN A 70 -13.43 3.07 -6.60
C GLN A 70 -12.80 1.97 -5.74
N VAL A 71 -13.58 0.98 -5.28
CA VAL A 71 -13.05 -0.18 -4.54
C VAL A 71 -12.03 -0.94 -5.38
N ARG A 72 -12.34 -1.22 -6.65
CA ARG A 72 -11.41 -1.91 -7.57
C ARG A 72 -10.11 -1.14 -7.77
N SER A 73 -10.18 0.18 -7.91
CA SER A 73 -9.00 1.04 -8.03
C SER A 73 -8.14 0.98 -6.77
N VAL A 74 -8.75 1.03 -5.58
CA VAL A 74 -8.03 0.93 -4.30
C VAL A 74 -7.38 -0.44 -4.14
N GLU A 75 -8.07 -1.52 -4.50
CA GLU A 75 -7.52 -2.88 -4.46
C GLU A 75 -6.34 -3.08 -5.42
N ALA A 76 -6.41 -2.48 -6.61
CA ALA A 76 -5.29 -2.47 -7.55
C ALA A 76 -4.09 -1.70 -7.00
N GLU A 77 -4.30 -0.54 -6.38
CA GLU A 77 -3.23 0.25 -5.74
C GLU A 77 -2.58 -0.51 -4.57
N MET A 78 -3.39 -1.18 -3.74
CA MET A 78 -2.89 -2.03 -2.65
C MET A 78 -2.01 -3.16 -3.19
N THR A 79 -2.47 -3.84 -4.25
CA THR A 79 -1.71 -4.93 -4.88
C THR A 79 -0.38 -4.43 -5.47
N ALA A 80 -0.39 -3.26 -6.12
CA ALA A 80 0.82 -2.65 -6.66
C ALA A 80 1.83 -2.32 -5.54
N LYS A 81 1.38 -1.71 -4.44
CA LYS A 81 2.25 -1.42 -3.28
C LYS A 81 2.76 -2.68 -2.60
N GLU A 82 1.95 -3.74 -2.49
CA GLU A 82 2.38 -5.02 -1.94
C GLU A 82 3.47 -5.67 -2.79
N ASN A 83 3.38 -5.55 -4.12
CA ASN A 83 4.42 -6.04 -5.02
C ASN A 83 5.71 -5.20 -4.90
N GLU A 84 5.61 -3.87 -4.85
CA GLU A 84 6.78 -2.99 -4.64
C GLU A 84 7.49 -3.31 -3.32
N ILE A 85 6.74 -3.57 -2.24
CA ILE A 85 7.27 -4.00 -0.95
C ILE A 85 8.02 -5.33 -1.09
N LYS A 86 7.43 -6.33 -1.75
CA LYS A 86 8.07 -7.64 -1.95
C LYS A 86 9.37 -7.53 -2.74
N GLU A 87 9.39 -6.70 -3.79
CA GLU A 87 10.59 -6.45 -4.60
C GLU A 87 11.69 -5.79 -3.76
N MET A 88 11.36 -4.76 -2.96
CA MET A 88 12.32 -4.11 -2.07
C MET A 88 12.86 -5.07 -0.99
N GLU A 89 12.01 -5.92 -0.41
CA GLU A 89 12.41 -6.94 0.57
C GLU A 89 13.29 -8.03 -0.07
N GLN A 90 13.03 -8.41 -1.31
CA GLN A 90 13.83 -9.40 -2.04
C GLN A 90 15.20 -8.85 -2.40
N GLN A 91 15.28 -7.60 -2.86
CA GLN A 91 16.54 -6.89 -3.11
C GLN A 91 17.39 -6.80 -1.84
N GLN A 92 16.78 -6.56 -0.68
CA GLN A 92 17.47 -6.55 0.61
C GLN A 92 18.08 -7.91 0.95
N ARG A 93 17.34 -9.01 0.74
CA ARG A 93 17.85 -10.37 1.00
C ARG A 93 19.05 -10.71 0.11
N THR A 94 19.02 -10.29 -1.15
CA THR A 94 20.15 -10.52 -2.09
C THR A 94 21.34 -9.58 -1.87
N SER A 95 21.14 -8.43 -1.21
CA SER A 95 22.21 -7.47 -0.91
C SER A 95 23.02 -7.84 0.34
N ILE A 96 22.46 -8.69 1.22
CA ILE A 96 23.07 -9.13 2.49
C ILE A 96 23.71 -10.52 2.35
N GLY A 97 23.38 -11.27 1.28
CA GLY A 97 23.89 -12.61 0.98
C GLY A 97 25.19 -12.64 0.18
#